data_AF-A0A1Y1JTW3-F1
#
_entry.id   AF-A0A1Y1JTW3-F1
#
_cell.length_a   1.000
_cell.length_b   1.000
_cell.length_c   1.000
_cell.angle_alpha   90.00
_cell.angle_beta   90.00
_cell.angle_gamma   90.00
#
_symmetry.space_group_name_H-M   'P 1'
#
loop_
_entity.id
_entity.type
_entity.pdbx_description
1 polymer ?
#
loop_
_entity_poly.entity_id
_entity_poly.type
_entity_poly.pdbx_seq_one_letter_code
_entity_poly.pdbx_strand_id
1 'polypeptide(L)'
;MTDVLSEKNNHSHRDHLYSGYSAVCNNFYINIQIKGCWQQNFQQKFCIPLGFYLNHIEQNKSNKDFNVQANCRYFYYKLRDLVKKCKGNCINNKNCYDVFRDVWKRRTRLINVPDICKEVVKDMCIIEEALSDVFYYLDELYRTLNELKRNRNSCEHYKDKCEEHIGRLRNCDFSGNLSLMKVIEKFEKEYYRECPMPVVPVTIQYPNPDILINGKKKATSPGVMIDTLTGTVEEATTNALNSTLTGKGTGVIVLPFIMLTIVFVLYKYTRYGSLLQLGVKALKCMLKKKKVKDLMT
;
A
#
# COMPACT_ATOMS: atom_id res chain seq x y z
N MET A 1 29.41 21.85 2.71
CA MET A 1 29.79 21.27 4.02
C MET A 1 28.55 20.81 4.77
N THR A 2 27.42 21.50 4.64
CA THR A 2 26.08 21.09 5.07
C THR A 2 25.60 19.76 4.47
N ASP A 3 25.83 19.50 3.17
CA ASP A 3 25.33 18.27 2.52
C ASP A 3 25.97 16.97 3.06
N VAL A 4 27.26 16.99 3.38
CA VAL A 4 28.01 15.82 3.90
C VAL A 4 27.67 15.55 5.37
N LEU A 5 27.35 16.59 6.14
CA LEU A 5 26.89 16.45 7.53
C LEU A 5 25.48 15.85 7.59
N SER A 6 24.60 16.21 6.65
CA SER A 6 23.26 15.59 6.55
C SER A 6 23.31 14.10 6.25
N GLU A 7 24.25 13.66 5.40
CA GLU A 7 24.35 12.26 5.00
C GLU A 7 24.97 11.37 6.10
N LYS A 8 26.00 11.88 6.81
CA LYS A 8 26.58 11.18 7.97
C LYS A 8 25.59 11.05 9.13
N ASN A 9 24.78 12.08 9.39
CA ASN A 9 23.77 12.04 10.44
C ASN A 9 22.67 11.01 10.13
N ASN A 10 22.29 10.86 8.86
CA ASN A 10 21.32 9.86 8.43
C ASN A 10 21.83 8.42 8.60
N HIS A 11 23.11 8.16 8.33
CA HIS A 11 23.68 6.82 8.52
C HIS A 11 23.74 6.42 10.00
N SER A 12 24.27 7.31 10.84
CA SER A 12 24.35 7.06 12.29
C SER A 12 22.98 6.85 12.92
N HIS A 13 21.98 7.65 12.51
CA HIS A 13 20.60 7.47 12.99
C HIS A 13 20.02 6.12 12.57
N ARG A 14 20.25 5.70 11.33
CA ARG A 14 19.77 4.41 10.81
C ARG A 14 20.40 3.23 11.54
N ASP A 15 21.69 3.28 11.84
CA ASP A 15 22.39 2.22 12.57
C ASP A 15 21.91 2.11 14.02
N HIS A 16 21.62 3.26 14.65
CA HIS A 16 21.00 3.30 15.97
C HIS A 16 19.58 2.70 15.96
N LEU A 17 18.75 3.04 14.97
CA LEU A 17 17.42 2.43 14.81
C LEU A 17 17.52 0.93 14.57
N TYR A 18 18.46 0.50 13.71
CA TYR A 18 18.64 -0.92 13.39
C TYR A 18 19.04 -1.73 14.63
N SER A 19 20.04 -1.28 15.37
CA SER A 19 20.47 -1.96 16.61
C SER A 19 19.38 -1.96 17.68
N GLY A 20 18.66 -0.84 17.84
CA GLY A 20 17.51 -0.75 18.72
C GLY A 20 16.40 -1.74 18.37
N TYR A 21 15.95 -1.77 17.12
CA TYR A 21 14.91 -2.68 16.67
C TYR A 21 15.38 -4.14 16.64
N SER A 22 16.66 -4.42 16.39
CA SER A 22 17.21 -5.77 16.51
C SER A 22 17.03 -6.31 17.93
N ALA A 23 17.31 -5.51 18.95
CA ALA A 23 17.12 -5.89 20.35
C ALA A 23 15.63 -6.08 20.70
N VAL A 24 14.75 -5.18 20.25
CA VAL A 24 13.28 -5.32 20.39
C VAL A 24 12.80 -6.62 19.75
N CYS A 25 13.22 -6.90 18.52
CA CYS A 25 12.85 -8.10 17.79
C CYS A 25 13.35 -9.38 18.43
N ASN A 26 14.54 -9.36 19.03
CA ASN A 26 15.05 -10.50 19.77
C ASN A 26 14.18 -10.82 21.00
N ASN A 27 13.77 -9.79 21.74
CA ASN A 27 12.86 -9.97 22.88
C ASN A 27 11.50 -10.46 22.43
N PHE A 28 10.95 -9.86 21.37
CA PHE A 28 9.68 -10.27 20.80
C PHE A 28 9.72 -11.75 20.38
N TYR A 29 10.79 -12.19 19.68
CA TYR A 29 10.99 -13.58 19.26
C TYR A 29 10.84 -14.58 20.42
N ILE A 30 11.46 -14.26 21.57
CA ILE A 30 11.40 -15.09 22.78
C ILE A 30 9.98 -15.08 23.37
N ASN A 31 9.36 -13.89 23.46
CA ASN A 31 8.05 -13.72 24.09
C ASN A 31 6.91 -14.39 23.32
N ILE A 32 7.02 -14.53 22.00
CA ILE A 32 6.00 -15.20 21.19
C ILE A 32 6.23 -16.70 20.96
N GLN A 33 7.22 -17.31 21.63
CA GLN A 33 7.47 -18.76 21.63
C GLN A 33 7.50 -19.39 20.23
N ILE A 34 8.27 -18.80 19.31
CA ILE A 34 8.32 -19.21 17.90
C ILE A 34 8.79 -20.67 17.75
N LYS A 35 8.13 -21.40 16.84
CA LYS A 35 8.50 -22.77 16.46
C LYS A 35 8.77 -22.96 14.96
N GLY A 36 8.33 -22.02 14.12
CA GLY A 36 8.32 -22.18 12.66
C GLY A 36 9.37 -21.38 11.88
N CYS A 37 10.14 -20.51 12.53
CA CYS A 37 11.08 -19.61 11.85
C CYS A 37 12.47 -19.65 12.49
N TRP A 38 13.50 -19.66 11.63
CA TRP A 38 14.87 -19.36 12.02
C TRP A 38 14.98 -17.92 12.53
N GLN A 39 15.64 -17.73 13.68
CA GLN A 39 15.79 -16.43 14.35
C GLN A 39 16.34 -15.34 13.42
N GLN A 40 17.34 -15.66 12.60
CA GLN A 40 17.93 -14.71 11.66
C GLN A 40 16.92 -14.21 10.61
N ASN A 41 16.13 -15.13 10.03
CA ASN A 41 15.09 -14.77 9.07
C ASN A 41 13.98 -13.94 9.73
N PHE A 42 13.57 -14.34 10.95
CA PHE A 42 12.60 -13.59 11.73
C PHE A 42 13.02 -12.13 11.93
N GLN A 43 14.25 -11.92 12.41
CA GLN A 43 14.76 -10.59 12.69
C GLN A 43 14.95 -9.76 11.42
N GLN A 44 15.75 -10.25 10.47
CA GLN A 44 16.23 -9.44 9.35
C GLN A 44 15.17 -9.21 8.27
N LYS A 45 14.33 -10.23 7.99
CA LYS A 45 13.39 -10.16 6.86
C LYS A 45 12.02 -9.63 7.24
N PHE A 46 11.64 -9.76 8.51
CA PHE A 46 10.27 -9.45 8.94
C PHE A 46 10.22 -8.44 10.06
N CYS A 47 10.81 -8.76 11.22
CA CYS A 47 10.59 -7.99 12.43
C CYS A 47 11.25 -6.59 12.39
N ILE A 48 12.53 -6.50 11.99
CA ILE A 48 13.23 -5.20 11.92
C ILE A 48 12.57 -4.26 10.90
N PRO A 49 12.22 -4.70 9.67
CA PRO A 49 11.43 -3.89 8.74
C PRO A 49 10.12 -3.37 9.34
N LEU A 50 9.41 -4.16 10.15
CA LEU A 50 8.20 -3.69 10.84
C LEU A 50 8.50 -2.60 11.88
N GLY A 51 9.60 -2.72 12.61
CA GLY A 51 10.07 -1.65 13.51
C GLY A 51 10.35 -0.34 12.76
N PHE A 52 11.05 -0.41 11.62
CA PHE A 52 11.27 0.76 10.77
C PHE A 52 9.97 1.35 10.22
N TYR A 53 9.01 0.51 9.84
CA TYR A 53 7.70 0.97 9.38
C TYR A 53 6.94 1.69 10.49
N LEU A 54 6.93 1.16 11.72
CA LEU A 54 6.34 1.85 12.88
C LEU A 54 7.00 3.20 13.17
N ASN A 55 8.34 3.27 13.08
CA ASN A 55 9.07 4.53 13.20
C ASN A 55 8.67 5.54 12.09
N HIS A 56 8.45 5.06 10.87
CA HIS A 56 7.98 5.89 9.76
C HIS A 56 6.58 6.48 10.06
N ILE A 57 5.68 5.70 10.64
CA ILE A 57 4.36 6.18 11.07
C ILE A 57 4.53 7.31 12.09
N GLU A 58 5.34 7.09 13.12
CA GLU A 58 5.60 8.07 14.17
C GLU A 58 6.19 9.38 13.62
N GLN A 59 7.12 9.30 12.66
CA GLN A 59 7.75 10.48 12.06
C GLN A 59 6.79 11.28 11.17
N ASN A 60 5.74 10.67 10.63
CA ASN A 60 4.82 11.31 9.69
C ASN A 60 3.46 11.66 10.29
N LYS A 61 3.22 11.38 11.58
CA LYS A 61 1.92 11.62 12.22
C LYS A 61 1.43 13.07 12.20
N SER A 62 2.35 14.03 12.09
CA SER A 62 2.00 15.46 12.01
C SER A 62 1.63 15.92 10.59
N ASN A 63 1.83 15.07 9.58
CA ASN A 63 1.45 15.37 8.20
C ASN A 63 -0.06 15.14 8.03
N LYS A 64 -0.78 16.18 7.58
CA LYS A 64 -2.25 16.15 7.41
C LYS A 64 -2.72 15.10 6.41
N ASP A 65 -1.91 14.78 5.40
CA ASP A 65 -2.24 13.78 4.38
C ASP A 65 -1.89 12.35 4.85
N PHE A 66 -1.21 12.22 5.98
CA PHE A 66 -0.75 10.93 6.49
C PHE A 66 -1.81 10.29 7.39
N ASN A 67 -2.49 9.27 6.87
CA ASN A 67 -3.50 8.54 7.62
C ASN A 67 -2.87 7.57 8.63
N VAL A 68 -2.62 8.05 9.85
CA VAL A 68 -2.04 7.26 10.95
C VAL A 68 -2.85 5.99 11.22
N GLN A 69 -4.18 6.09 11.25
CA GLN A 69 -5.06 4.98 11.58
C GLN A 69 -4.94 3.83 10.58
N ALA A 70 -4.96 4.13 9.28
CA ALA A 70 -4.80 3.13 8.22
C ALA A 70 -3.41 2.48 8.25
N ASN A 71 -2.35 3.26 8.50
CA ASN A 71 -1.00 2.71 8.60
C ASN A 71 -0.83 1.82 9.84
N CYS A 72 -1.44 2.19 10.97
CA CYS A 72 -1.44 1.36 12.18
C CYS A 72 -2.22 0.05 12.00
N ARG A 73 -3.36 0.08 11.29
CA ARG A 73 -4.11 -1.13 10.87
C ARG A 73 -3.22 -2.10 10.12
N TYR A 74 -2.56 -1.59 9.09
CA TYR A 74 -1.68 -2.39 8.24
C TYR A 74 -0.45 -2.91 9.00
N PHE A 75 0.18 -2.06 9.83
CA PHE A 75 1.27 -2.49 10.73
C PHE A 75 0.84 -3.65 11.63
N TYR A 76 -0.33 -3.56 12.27
CA TYR A 76 -0.80 -4.59 13.17
C TYR A 76 -1.16 -5.89 12.44
N TYR A 77 -1.79 -5.80 11.25
CA TYR A 77 -1.99 -6.94 10.37
C TYR A 77 -0.64 -7.65 10.07
N LYS A 78 0.39 -6.90 9.65
CA LYS A 78 1.71 -7.48 9.35
C LYS A 78 2.38 -8.11 10.57
N LEU A 79 2.18 -7.51 11.75
CA LEU A 79 2.69 -8.06 13.00
C LEU A 79 2.02 -9.41 13.31
N ARG A 80 0.69 -9.52 13.12
CA ARG A 80 -0.04 -10.79 13.28
C ARG A 80 0.36 -11.83 12.25
N ASP A 81 0.50 -11.44 10.98
CA ASP A 81 0.98 -12.32 9.90
C ASP A 81 2.36 -12.90 10.25
N LEU A 82 3.28 -12.06 10.73
CA LEU A 82 4.59 -12.50 11.20
C LEU A 82 4.49 -13.56 12.32
N VAL A 83 3.65 -13.33 13.33
CA VAL A 83 3.45 -14.28 14.43
C VAL A 83 2.89 -15.62 13.90
N LYS A 84 1.85 -15.56 13.04
CA LYS A 84 1.21 -16.74 12.44
C LYS A 84 2.20 -17.54 11.59
N LYS A 85 2.92 -16.87 10.71
CA LYS A 85 3.93 -17.46 9.82
C LYS A 85 5.03 -18.20 10.58
N CYS A 86 5.40 -17.67 11.75
CA CYS A 86 6.41 -18.28 12.60
C CYS A 86 5.85 -19.25 13.64
N LYS A 87 4.56 -19.62 13.54
CA LYS A 87 3.86 -20.51 14.48
C LYS A 87 4.05 -20.07 15.93
N GLY A 88 4.13 -18.75 16.15
CA GLY A 88 4.21 -18.15 17.47
C GLY A 88 2.81 -17.85 18.01
N ASN A 89 2.76 -17.39 19.26
CA ASN A 89 1.53 -16.92 19.88
C ASN A 89 1.81 -15.73 20.80
N CYS A 90 0.91 -14.76 20.81
CA CYS A 90 0.95 -13.65 21.75
C CYS A 90 0.23 -14.08 23.03
N ILE A 91 1.00 -14.34 24.08
CA ILE A 91 0.55 -15.02 25.31
C ILE A 91 -0.44 -14.12 26.10
N ASN A 92 -1.39 -14.75 26.81
CA ASN A 92 -2.21 -14.17 27.89
C ASN A 92 -3.18 -13.07 27.47
N ASN A 93 -3.89 -13.25 26.35
CA ASN A 93 -4.87 -12.29 25.82
C ASN A 93 -4.29 -10.89 25.54
N LYS A 94 -2.97 -10.71 25.64
CA LYS A 94 -2.30 -9.47 25.24
C LYS A 94 -2.29 -9.43 23.72
N ASN A 95 -2.64 -8.27 23.16
CA ASN A 95 -2.44 -8.05 21.74
C ASN A 95 -0.93 -8.14 21.42
N CYS A 96 -0.60 -8.58 20.20
CA CYS A 96 0.78 -8.79 19.80
C CYS A 96 1.63 -7.51 19.82
N TYR A 97 1.00 -6.34 19.72
CA TYR A 97 1.70 -5.08 19.76
C TYR A 97 2.21 -4.74 21.15
N ASP A 98 1.42 -4.99 22.20
CA ASP A 98 1.88 -4.85 23.57
C ASP A 98 3.03 -5.81 23.87
N VAL A 99 2.98 -7.05 23.36
CA VAL A 99 4.10 -8.01 23.48
C VAL A 99 5.33 -7.55 22.70
N PHE A 100 5.15 -6.94 21.53
CA PHE A 100 6.23 -6.35 20.73
C PHE A 100 6.88 -5.16 21.41
N ARG A 101 6.10 -4.36 22.13
CA ARG A 101 6.59 -3.23 22.93
C ARG A 101 7.17 -3.64 24.28
N ASP A 102 6.88 -4.84 24.76
CA ASP A 102 7.27 -5.29 26.10
C ASP A 102 8.80 -5.45 26.17
N VAL A 103 9.42 -4.54 26.91
CA VAL A 103 10.86 -4.51 27.11
C VAL A 103 11.18 -5.32 28.37
N TRP A 104 11.87 -6.45 28.20
CA TRP A 104 12.49 -7.14 29.33
C TRP A 104 13.51 -6.20 29.98
N LYS A 105 13.27 -5.83 31.24
CA LYS A 105 14.07 -4.87 32.04
C LYS A 105 15.53 -5.27 32.30
N ARG A 106 16.03 -6.34 31.67
CA ARG A 106 17.37 -6.88 31.93
C ARG A 106 18.38 -6.30 30.93
N ARG A 107 18.89 -5.13 31.28
CA ARG A 107 20.26 -4.65 30.99
C ARG A 107 20.62 -4.07 29.62
N THR A 108 19.69 -3.85 28.69
CA THR A 108 20.00 -3.17 27.41
C THR A 108 19.28 -1.82 27.27
N ARG A 109 19.98 -0.83 26.72
CA ARG A 109 19.40 0.44 26.26
C ARG A 109 18.52 0.14 25.04
N LEU A 110 17.30 -0.31 25.29
CA LEU A 110 16.33 -0.58 24.23
C LEU A 110 15.80 0.75 23.68
N ILE A 111 15.58 0.78 22.36
CA ILE A 111 14.84 1.88 21.76
C ILE A 111 13.42 1.87 22.32
N ASN A 112 12.89 3.06 22.62
CA ASN A 112 11.48 3.18 22.99
C ASN A 112 10.63 2.91 21.75
N VAL A 113 9.85 1.82 21.77
CA VAL A 113 8.92 1.51 20.68
C VAL A 113 7.76 2.49 20.74
N PRO A 114 7.50 3.29 19.68
CA PRO A 114 6.43 4.28 19.66
C PRO A 114 5.09 3.69 20.08
N ASP A 115 4.25 4.47 20.76
CA ASP A 115 2.89 4.11 21.19
C ASP A 115 1.81 4.60 20.21
N ILE A 116 2.22 5.15 19.07
CA ILE A 116 1.34 5.76 18.06
C ILE A 116 0.21 4.86 17.57
N CYS A 117 0.41 3.53 17.57
CA CYS A 117 -0.60 2.57 17.16
C CYS A 117 -1.38 1.93 18.32
N LYS A 118 -1.13 2.34 19.57
CA LYS A 118 -1.65 1.63 20.76
C LYS A 118 -3.16 1.68 20.83
N GLU A 119 -3.75 2.87 20.70
CA GLU A 119 -5.21 3.02 20.75
C GLU A 119 -5.88 2.36 19.55
N VAL A 120 -5.30 2.53 18.35
CA VAL A 120 -5.78 1.90 17.12
C VAL A 120 -5.82 0.37 17.23
N VAL A 121 -4.80 -0.24 17.86
CA VAL A 121 -4.72 -1.70 18.03
C VAL A 121 -5.70 -2.23 19.08
N LYS A 122 -5.99 -1.47 20.14
CA LYS A 122 -7.00 -1.88 21.14
C LYS A 122 -8.37 -2.05 20.51
N ASP A 123 -8.73 -1.15 19.59
CA ASP A 123 -9.99 -1.20 18.85
C ASP A 123 -10.00 -2.33 17.79
N MET A 124 -8.86 -2.98 17.56
CA MET A 124 -8.62 -3.99 16.52
C MET A 124 -8.46 -5.42 17.03
N CYS A 125 -8.89 -5.69 18.27
CA CYS A 125 -8.99 -7.07 18.74
C CYS A 125 -9.85 -7.94 17.80
N ILE A 126 -10.72 -7.31 17.00
CA ILE A 126 -11.50 -7.90 15.91
C ILE A 126 -10.99 -7.35 14.56
N ILE A 127 -9.73 -7.57 14.20
CA ILE A 127 -9.45 -7.64 12.76
C ILE A 127 -10.17 -8.89 12.29
N GLU A 128 -11.33 -8.67 11.66
CA GLU A 128 -12.10 -9.70 10.99
C GLU A 128 -11.14 -10.52 10.12
N GLU A 129 -11.24 -11.85 10.23
CA GLU A 129 -10.40 -12.78 9.46
C GLU A 129 -10.45 -12.45 7.96
N ALA A 130 -11.62 -12.02 7.47
CA ALA A 130 -11.84 -11.52 6.12
C ALA A 130 -10.91 -10.34 5.74
N LEU A 131 -10.69 -9.37 6.62
CA LEU A 131 -9.80 -8.24 6.34
C LEU A 131 -8.33 -8.68 6.31
N SER A 132 -7.96 -9.66 7.13
CA SER A 132 -6.62 -10.26 7.10
C SER A 132 -6.34 -10.94 5.76
N ASP A 133 -7.32 -11.64 5.21
CA ASP A 133 -7.20 -12.31 3.92
C ASP A 133 -7.05 -11.31 2.77
N VAL A 134 -7.80 -10.19 2.80
CA VAL A 134 -7.65 -9.11 1.81
C VAL A 134 -6.22 -8.57 1.79
N PHE A 135 -5.66 -8.24 2.96
CA PHE A 135 -4.28 -7.75 3.01
C PHE A 135 -3.28 -8.82 2.56
N TYR A 136 -3.52 -10.09 2.88
CA TYR A 136 -2.67 -11.19 2.45
C TYR A 136 -2.62 -11.32 0.92
N TYR A 137 -3.77 -11.34 0.24
CA TYR A 137 -3.76 -11.42 -1.22
C TYR A 137 -3.15 -10.18 -1.86
N LEU A 138 -3.41 -8.98 -1.33
CA LEU A 138 -2.77 -7.76 -1.83
C LEU A 138 -1.25 -7.82 -1.70
N ASP A 139 -0.73 -8.29 -0.57
CA ASP A 139 0.71 -8.47 -0.36
C ASP A 139 1.32 -9.48 -1.34
N GLU A 140 0.66 -10.63 -1.53
CA GLU A 140 1.12 -11.66 -2.46
C GLU A 140 1.16 -11.11 -3.90
N LEU A 141 0.12 -10.38 -4.32
CA LEU A 141 0.08 -9.72 -5.62
C LEU A 141 1.26 -8.76 -5.79
N TYR A 142 1.46 -7.82 -4.86
CA TYR A 142 2.57 -6.86 -4.96
C TYR A 142 3.94 -7.50 -4.84
N ARG A 143 4.08 -8.60 -4.09
CA ARG A 143 5.33 -9.39 -4.05
C ARG A 143 5.62 -10.00 -5.43
N THR A 144 4.62 -10.63 -6.04
CA THR A 144 4.72 -11.20 -7.39
C THR A 144 5.08 -10.14 -8.43
N LEU A 145 4.45 -8.98 -8.39
CA LEU A 145 4.79 -7.88 -9.30
C LEU A 145 6.24 -7.40 -9.13
N ASN A 146 6.74 -7.35 -7.90
CA ASN A 146 8.14 -7.01 -7.63
C ASN A 146 9.12 -8.08 -8.14
N GLU A 147 8.73 -9.35 -8.11
CA GLU A 147 9.51 -10.46 -8.68
C GLU A 147 9.54 -10.39 -10.21
N LEU A 148 8.39 -10.11 -10.85
CA LEU A 148 8.28 -9.93 -12.30
C LEU A 148 9.09 -8.74 -12.81
N LYS A 149 9.10 -7.62 -12.06
CA LYS A 149 9.96 -6.47 -12.35
C LYS A 149 11.46 -6.81 -12.35
N ARG A 150 11.86 -7.89 -11.66
CA ARG A 150 13.25 -8.40 -11.66
C ARG A 150 13.48 -9.46 -12.74
N ASN A 151 12.49 -10.31 -12.99
CA ASN A 151 12.57 -11.39 -13.97
C ASN A 151 11.25 -11.55 -14.73
N ARG A 152 11.19 -10.97 -15.95
CA ARG A 152 10.00 -11.04 -16.81
C ARG A 152 9.72 -12.44 -17.34
N ASN A 153 10.69 -13.35 -17.34
CA ASN A 153 10.47 -14.72 -17.84
C ASN A 153 9.59 -15.56 -16.90
N SER A 154 9.26 -15.04 -15.72
CA SER A 154 8.39 -15.72 -14.75
C SER A 154 6.90 -15.42 -14.93
N CYS A 155 6.49 -14.69 -15.97
CA CYS A 155 5.08 -14.36 -16.20
C CYS A 155 4.17 -15.60 -16.20
N GLU A 156 4.55 -16.65 -16.94
CA GLU A 156 3.77 -17.89 -17.01
C GLU A 156 3.65 -18.57 -15.65
N HIS A 157 4.73 -18.55 -14.86
CA HIS A 157 4.76 -19.16 -13.53
C HIS A 157 3.80 -18.49 -12.55
N TYR A 158 3.57 -17.19 -12.68
CA TYR A 158 2.76 -16.41 -11.74
C TYR A 158 1.34 -16.13 -12.21
N LYS A 159 1.02 -16.43 -13.47
CA LYS A 159 -0.28 -16.10 -14.08
C LYS A 159 -1.45 -16.65 -13.26
N ASP A 160 -1.51 -17.96 -13.09
CA ASP A 160 -2.61 -18.62 -12.41
C ASP A 160 -2.77 -18.14 -10.96
N LYS A 161 -1.64 -17.92 -10.28
CA LYS A 161 -1.64 -17.42 -8.90
C LYS A 161 -2.16 -15.98 -8.80
N CYS A 162 -1.77 -15.11 -9.73
CA CYS A 162 -2.29 -13.74 -9.80
C CYS A 162 -3.80 -13.73 -10.08
N GLU A 163 -4.25 -14.52 -11.06
CA GLU A 163 -5.67 -14.64 -11.42
C GLU A 163 -6.49 -15.17 -10.24
N GLU A 164 -6.00 -16.18 -9.54
CA GLU A 164 -6.64 -16.70 -8.32
C GLU A 164 -6.77 -15.63 -7.24
N HIS A 165 -5.68 -14.92 -6.92
CA HIS A 165 -5.69 -13.88 -5.88
C HIS A 165 -6.58 -12.68 -6.24
N ILE A 166 -6.58 -12.24 -7.50
CA ILE A 166 -7.50 -11.21 -7.99
C ILE A 166 -8.95 -11.70 -7.89
N GLY A 167 -9.22 -12.93 -8.29
CA GLY A 167 -10.55 -13.54 -8.18
C GLY A 167 -11.06 -13.57 -6.74
N ARG A 168 -10.21 -13.98 -5.79
CA ARG A 168 -10.55 -13.96 -4.35
C ARG A 168 -10.84 -12.54 -3.85
N LEU A 169 -10.04 -11.55 -4.26
CA LEU A 169 -10.26 -10.16 -3.87
C LEU A 169 -11.55 -9.56 -4.46
N ARG A 170 -11.89 -9.90 -5.70
CA ARG A 170 -13.14 -9.43 -6.35
C ARG A 170 -14.41 -10.08 -5.80
N ASN A 171 -14.29 -11.27 -5.21
CA ASN A 171 -15.43 -12.04 -4.68
C ASN A 171 -15.51 -12.04 -3.16
N CYS A 172 -14.67 -11.27 -2.46
CA CYS A 172 -14.74 -11.15 -1.01
C CYS A 172 -15.87 -10.21 -0.56
N ASP A 173 -16.14 -10.18 0.75
CA ASP A 173 -17.16 -9.33 1.38
C ASP A 173 -16.94 -7.83 1.12
N PHE A 174 -15.71 -7.44 0.75
CA PHE A 174 -15.32 -6.07 0.43
C PHE A 174 -15.40 -5.75 -1.07
N SER A 175 -15.96 -6.61 -1.90
CA SER A 175 -16.09 -6.43 -3.36
C SER A 175 -16.83 -5.14 -3.75
N GLY A 176 -17.78 -4.68 -2.94
CA GLY A 176 -18.45 -3.39 -3.12
C GLY A 176 -17.58 -2.15 -2.82
N ASN A 177 -16.38 -2.34 -2.26
CA ASN A 177 -15.50 -1.24 -1.90
C ASN A 177 -14.75 -0.68 -3.12
N LEU A 178 -15.18 0.50 -3.59
CA LEU A 178 -14.58 1.19 -4.74
C LEU A 178 -13.07 1.45 -4.58
N SER A 179 -12.58 1.65 -3.36
CA SER A 179 -11.15 1.88 -3.12
C SER A 179 -10.33 0.60 -3.31
N LEU A 180 -10.86 -0.56 -2.87
CA LEU A 180 -10.25 -1.86 -3.11
C LEU A 180 -10.21 -2.17 -4.62
N MET A 181 -11.33 -1.96 -5.32
CA MET A 181 -11.40 -2.18 -6.77
C MET A 181 -10.37 -1.33 -7.54
N LYS A 182 -10.20 -0.05 -7.17
CA LYS A 182 -9.16 0.81 -7.76
C LYS A 182 -7.74 0.29 -7.51
N VAL A 183 -7.48 -0.33 -6.34
CA VAL A 183 -6.17 -0.94 -6.05
C VAL A 183 -5.95 -2.17 -6.92
N ILE A 184 -6.96 -3.01 -7.11
CA ILE A 184 -6.92 -4.19 -7.98
C ILE A 184 -6.70 -3.77 -9.44
N GLU A 185 -7.46 -2.81 -9.96
CA GLU A 185 -7.31 -2.30 -11.33
C GLU A 185 -5.91 -1.71 -11.56
N LYS A 186 -5.39 -0.96 -10.58
CA LYS A 186 -4.03 -0.41 -10.65
C LYS A 186 -3.00 -1.54 -10.71
N PHE A 187 -3.17 -2.57 -9.88
CA PHE A 187 -2.31 -3.74 -9.88
C PHE A 187 -2.34 -4.45 -11.24
N GLU A 188 -3.52 -4.77 -11.78
CA GLU A 188 -3.69 -5.43 -13.07
C GLU A 188 -3.00 -4.64 -14.19
N LYS A 189 -3.17 -3.32 -14.21
CA LYS A 189 -2.49 -2.45 -15.17
C LYS A 189 -0.97 -2.52 -15.08
N GLU A 190 -0.41 -2.55 -13.86
CA GLU A 190 1.03 -2.73 -13.67
C GLU A 190 1.49 -4.14 -14.04
N TYR A 191 0.69 -5.17 -13.73
CA TYR A 191 0.96 -6.55 -14.08
C TYR A 191 1.01 -6.76 -15.60
N TYR A 192 0.00 -6.30 -16.35
CA TYR A 192 -0.03 -6.41 -17.81
C TYR A 192 1.07 -5.61 -18.52
N ARG A 193 1.60 -4.58 -17.86
CA ARG A 193 2.77 -3.85 -18.36
C ARG A 193 4.05 -4.69 -18.29
N GLU A 194 4.22 -5.47 -17.23
CA GLU A 194 5.40 -6.33 -17.06
C GLU A 194 5.24 -7.69 -17.76
N CYS A 195 4.01 -8.19 -17.84
CA CYS A 195 3.59 -9.43 -18.48
C CYS A 195 2.52 -9.13 -19.54
N PRO A 196 2.91 -8.53 -20.69
CA PRO A 196 1.99 -8.35 -21.79
C PRO A 196 1.51 -9.74 -22.21
N MET A 197 0.20 -9.94 -22.24
CA MET A 197 -0.34 -11.15 -22.84
C MET A 197 0.22 -11.26 -24.25
N PRO A 198 0.62 -12.46 -24.72
CA PRO A 198 0.86 -12.63 -26.14
C PRO A 198 -0.40 -12.10 -26.82
N VAL A 199 -0.23 -11.09 -27.67
CA VAL A 199 -1.31 -10.67 -28.55
C VAL A 199 -1.60 -11.93 -29.34
N VAL A 200 -2.61 -12.69 -28.94
CA VAL A 200 -3.14 -13.76 -29.77
C VAL A 200 -3.41 -13.00 -31.06
N PRO A 201 -2.68 -13.28 -32.16
CA PRO A 201 -2.95 -12.59 -33.40
C PRO A 201 -4.43 -12.84 -33.62
N VAL A 202 -5.22 -11.76 -33.58
CA VAL A 202 -6.65 -11.85 -33.83
C VAL A 202 -6.71 -12.35 -35.25
N THR A 203 -6.83 -13.66 -35.43
CA THR A 203 -7.39 -14.22 -36.65
C THR A 203 -8.77 -13.63 -36.65
N ILE A 204 -8.92 -12.52 -37.38
CA ILE A 204 -10.21 -11.90 -37.64
C ILE A 204 -10.98 -12.95 -38.44
N GLN A 205 -11.61 -13.89 -37.74
CA GLN A 205 -12.78 -14.57 -38.27
C GLN A 205 -13.83 -13.47 -38.31
N TYR A 206 -13.87 -12.78 -39.45
CA TYR A 206 -15.00 -11.95 -39.81
C TYR A 206 -16.24 -12.83 -39.61
N PRO A 207 -17.19 -12.40 -38.75
CA PRO A 207 -18.49 -13.03 -38.73
C PRO A 207 -19.01 -12.97 -40.16
N ASN A 208 -19.28 -14.13 -40.74
CA ASN A 208 -19.91 -14.21 -42.04
C ASN A 208 -21.24 -13.42 -41.94
N PRO A 209 -21.44 -12.32 -42.68
CA PRO A 209 -22.61 -11.44 -42.50
C PRO A 209 -23.95 -12.09 -42.88
N ASP A 210 -23.92 -13.32 -43.39
CA ASP A 210 -25.12 -14.03 -43.80
C ASP A 210 -25.65 -14.90 -42.66
N ILE A 211 -26.53 -14.32 -41.83
CA ILE A 211 -27.86 -14.88 -41.54
C ILE A 211 -28.79 -13.72 -41.18
N LEU A 212 -29.57 -13.38 -42.19
CA LEU A 212 -30.72 -12.50 -42.18
C LEU A 212 -31.74 -12.83 -41.08
N ILE A 213 -32.28 -11.77 -40.48
CA ILE A 213 -33.69 -11.38 -40.59
C ILE A 213 -34.68 -12.55 -40.72
N ASN A 214 -35.30 -12.93 -39.61
CA ASN A 214 -36.71 -13.34 -39.47
C ASN A 214 -36.93 -13.60 -37.97
N GLY A 215 -37.60 -12.74 -37.19
CA GLY A 215 -38.95 -12.27 -37.40
C GLY A 215 -39.86 -12.94 -36.37
N LYS A 216 -40.20 -12.24 -35.28
CA LYS A 216 -41.49 -12.42 -34.58
C LYS A 216 -41.77 -11.30 -33.59
N LYS A 217 -42.58 -10.34 -34.04
CA LYS A 217 -43.51 -9.58 -33.19
C LYS A 217 -44.65 -10.51 -32.77
N LYS A 218 -45.01 -10.50 -31.47
CA LYS A 218 -46.32 -10.81 -30.86
C LYS A 218 -46.12 -10.73 -29.33
N ALA A 219 -47.01 -10.25 -28.49
CA ALA A 219 -48.20 -9.43 -28.61
C ALA A 219 -48.48 -8.90 -27.19
N THR A 220 -48.99 -7.67 -27.10
CA THR A 220 -49.59 -7.09 -25.91
C THR A 220 -50.81 -7.92 -25.48
N SER A 221 -50.97 -8.17 -24.17
CA SER A 221 -52.27 -8.49 -23.57
C SER A 221 -52.45 -7.65 -22.29
N PRO A 222 -53.65 -7.10 -22.05
CA PRO A 222 -53.93 -6.20 -20.94
C PRO A 222 -54.54 -6.91 -19.72
N GLY A 223 -54.30 -6.32 -18.55
CA GLY A 223 -55.26 -6.24 -17.45
C GLY A 223 -55.29 -7.38 -16.44
N VAL A 224 -54.84 -7.10 -15.21
CA VAL A 224 -55.56 -7.45 -13.98
C VAL A 224 -55.30 -6.33 -12.95
N MET A 225 -56.37 -5.64 -12.55
CA MET A 225 -56.44 -4.84 -11.33
C MET A 225 -56.48 -5.77 -10.11
N ILE A 226 -55.64 -5.51 -9.11
CA ILE A 226 -56.01 -5.78 -7.71
C ILE A 226 -55.55 -4.57 -6.88
N ASP A 227 -56.55 -4.05 -6.19
CA ASP A 227 -56.55 -2.95 -5.23
C ASP A 227 -56.00 -3.40 -3.86
N THR A 228 -55.75 -2.42 -2.98
CA THR A 228 -55.54 -2.55 -1.51
C THR A 228 -54.16 -3.04 -1.04
N LEU A 229 -53.38 -2.19 -0.35
CA LEU A 229 -53.62 -1.79 1.05
C LEU A 229 -52.45 -0.94 1.56
N THR A 230 -52.82 0.23 2.09
CA THR A 230 -52.04 1.20 2.85
C THR A 230 -51.26 0.59 4.03
N GLY A 231 -49.96 0.89 4.08
CA GLY A 231 -49.09 0.67 5.23
C GLY A 231 -47.98 1.71 5.23
N THR A 232 -48.21 2.81 5.92
CA THR A 232 -47.28 3.92 6.18
C THR A 232 -46.13 3.43 7.07
N VAL A 233 -44.90 3.47 6.56
CA VAL A 233 -43.68 3.52 7.37
C VAL A 233 -42.78 4.58 6.78
N GLU A 234 -42.49 5.60 7.59
CA GLU A 234 -41.59 6.71 7.30
C GLU A 234 -40.18 6.19 7.02
N GLU A 235 -39.69 6.45 5.81
CA GLU A 235 -38.31 6.22 5.42
C GLU A 235 -37.57 7.57 5.43
N ALA A 236 -36.77 7.79 6.48
CA ALA A 236 -35.90 8.96 6.61
C ALA A 236 -34.77 8.88 5.57
N THR A 237 -35.00 9.51 4.42
CA THR A 237 -34.01 9.68 3.34
C THR A 237 -33.09 10.86 3.67
N THR A 238 -31.84 10.56 4.05
CA THR A 238 -30.75 11.56 4.09
C THR A 238 -30.26 11.87 2.68
N ASN A 239 -30.97 12.74 1.97
CA ASN A 239 -30.48 13.44 0.79
C ASN A 239 -29.79 14.75 1.21
N ALA A 240 -28.49 14.70 1.51
CA ALA A 240 -27.70 15.89 1.76
C ALA A 240 -26.23 15.66 1.36
N LEU A 241 -25.95 15.66 0.06
CA LEU A 241 -24.64 15.99 -0.54
C LEU A 241 -24.73 15.80 -2.05
N ASN A 242 -25.28 16.77 -2.78
CA ASN A 242 -25.02 16.91 -4.23
C ASN A 242 -25.37 18.29 -4.83
N SER A 243 -25.63 19.29 -4.00
CA SER A 243 -25.77 20.68 -4.43
C SER A 243 -24.60 21.45 -3.88
N THR A 244 -23.59 21.71 -4.72
CA THR A 244 -22.87 22.99 -4.87
C THR A 244 -21.55 22.74 -5.62
N LEU A 245 -21.56 22.78 -6.97
CA LEU A 245 -20.47 23.41 -7.73
C LEU A 245 -20.82 23.53 -9.23
N THR A 246 -21.85 24.31 -9.54
CA THR A 246 -22.09 24.80 -10.91
C THR A 246 -21.76 26.29 -10.99
N GLY A 247 -20.58 26.66 -10.50
CA GLY A 247 -20.02 28.00 -10.67
C GLY A 247 -19.29 28.08 -12.01
N LYS A 248 -19.99 28.47 -13.07
CA LYS A 248 -19.38 28.92 -14.33
C LYS A 248 -18.49 30.12 -14.02
N GLY A 249 -17.17 30.01 -14.20
CA GLY A 249 -16.33 31.20 -14.45
C GLY A 249 -14.91 31.23 -13.89
N THR A 250 -14.54 30.44 -12.88
CA THR A 250 -13.24 30.65 -12.17
C THR A 250 -12.37 29.39 -12.03
N GLY A 251 -12.66 28.35 -12.81
CA GLY A 251 -12.04 27.03 -12.67
C GLY A 251 -10.78 26.76 -13.52
N VAL A 252 -10.33 27.71 -14.35
CA VAL A 252 -9.23 27.45 -15.31
C VAL A 252 -7.84 27.61 -14.68
N ILE A 253 -7.72 28.32 -13.55
CA ILE A 253 -6.42 28.61 -12.94
C ILE A 253 -5.95 27.47 -12.02
N VAL A 254 -6.84 26.63 -11.49
CA VAL A 254 -6.45 25.59 -10.51
C VAL A 254 -5.73 24.40 -11.17
N LEU A 255 -6.10 24.06 -12.41
CA LEU A 255 -5.50 22.95 -13.17
C LEU A 255 -3.99 23.08 -13.41
N PRO A 256 -3.42 24.23 -13.83
CA PRO A 256 -1.98 24.35 -14.01
C PRO A 256 -1.19 24.23 -12.70
N PHE A 257 -1.73 24.69 -11.56
CA PHE A 257 -1.07 24.53 -10.26
C PHE A 257 -1.03 23.08 -9.78
N ILE A 258 -2.11 22.32 -10.01
CA ILE A 258 -2.13 20.88 -9.71
C ILE A 258 -1.12 20.15 -10.59
N MET A 259 -1.06 20.45 -11.90
CA MET A 259 -0.09 19.83 -12.81
C MET A 259 1.36 20.16 -12.43
N LEU A 260 1.65 21.41 -12.05
CA LEU A 260 2.97 21.81 -11.54
C LEU A 260 3.34 21.07 -10.26
N THR A 261 2.39 20.89 -9.35
CA THR A 261 2.62 20.18 -8.08
C THR A 261 2.89 18.69 -8.33
N ILE A 262 2.12 18.06 -9.22
CA ILE A 262 2.35 16.67 -9.63
C ILE A 262 3.72 16.52 -10.31
N VAL A 263 4.09 17.41 -11.22
CA VAL A 263 5.42 17.41 -11.86
C VAL A 263 6.52 17.63 -10.83
N PHE A 264 6.34 18.51 -9.84
CA PHE A 264 7.32 18.76 -8.79
C PHE A 264 7.49 17.56 -7.84
N VAL A 265 6.39 16.90 -7.46
CA VAL A 265 6.42 15.67 -6.66
C VAL A 265 7.03 14.53 -7.46
N LEU A 266 6.64 14.33 -8.72
CA LEU A 266 7.26 13.33 -9.59
C LEU A 266 8.75 13.62 -9.80
N TYR A 267 9.14 14.88 -10.00
CA TYR A 267 10.54 15.26 -10.13
C TYR A 267 11.35 15.00 -8.85
N LYS A 268 10.78 15.32 -7.68
CA LYS A 268 11.42 15.15 -6.37
C LYS A 268 11.45 13.70 -5.88
N TYR A 269 10.47 12.88 -6.24
CA TYR A 269 10.27 11.53 -5.69
C TYR A 269 10.39 10.39 -6.73
N THR A 270 10.50 10.68 -8.02
CA THR A 270 10.92 9.67 -9.01
C THR A 270 12.44 9.51 -8.94
N ARG A 271 12.92 8.27 -9.08
CA ARG A 271 14.34 7.84 -9.03
C ARG A 271 15.34 8.61 -9.93
N TYR A 272 14.88 9.58 -10.72
CA TYR A 272 15.73 10.50 -11.50
C TYR A 272 16.42 11.58 -10.64
N GLY A 273 16.06 11.73 -9.36
CA GLY A 273 16.75 12.62 -8.43
C GLY A 273 18.25 12.33 -8.31
N SER A 274 18.68 11.07 -8.45
CA SER A 274 20.11 10.70 -8.42
C SER A 274 20.89 11.19 -9.65
N LEU A 275 20.26 11.25 -10.83
CA LEU A 275 20.86 11.76 -12.07
C LEU A 275 21.03 13.29 -12.04
N LEU A 276 20.08 14.01 -11.44
CA LEU A 276 20.19 15.46 -11.22
C LEU A 276 21.19 15.81 -10.12
N GLN A 277 21.28 14.99 -9.05
CA GLN A 277 22.30 15.16 -8.02
C GLN A 277 23.72 15.04 -8.60
N LEU A 278 23.92 14.12 -9.56
CA LEU A 278 25.16 13.99 -10.33
C LEU A 278 25.46 15.26 -11.15
N GLY A 279 24.47 15.80 -11.85
CA GLY A 279 24.62 17.04 -12.63
C GLY A 279 24.96 18.27 -11.77
N VAL A 280 24.26 18.47 -10.65
CA VAL A 280 24.52 19.58 -9.73
C VAL A 280 25.89 19.46 -9.05
N LYS A 281 26.31 18.23 -8.72
CA LYS A 281 27.64 17.97 -8.14
C LYS A 281 28.77 18.27 -9.14
N ALA A 282 28.60 17.89 -10.42
CA ALA A 282 29.55 18.22 -11.48
C ALA A 282 29.66 19.74 -11.70
N LEU A 283 28.52 20.46 -11.75
CA LEU A 283 28.49 21.91 -11.92
C LEU A 283 29.19 22.65 -10.77
N LYS A 284 28.94 22.21 -9.52
CA LYS A 284 29.56 22.75 -8.30
C LYS A 284 31.08 22.56 -8.31
N CYS A 285 31.56 21.41 -8.80
CA CYS A 285 32.99 21.15 -8.97
C CYS A 285 33.62 22.04 -10.04
N MET A 286 32.93 22.29 -11.16
CA MET A 286 33.44 23.18 -12.21
C MET A 286 33.53 24.64 -11.75
N LEU A 287 32.52 25.15 -11.04
CA LEU A 287 32.52 26.51 -10.50
C LEU A 287 33.60 26.73 -9.43
N LYS A 288 33.89 25.70 -8.61
CA LYS A 288 34.95 25.78 -7.58
C LYS A 288 36.35 25.83 -8.19
N LYS A 289 36.58 25.19 -9.34
CA LYS A 289 37.87 25.24 -10.06
C LYS A 289 38.13 26.60 -10.71
N LYS A 290 37.08 27.35 -11.10
CA LYS A 290 37.23 28.68 -11.71
C LYS A 290 37.73 29.72 -10.70
N LYS A 291 37.17 29.72 -9.47
CA LYS A 291 37.61 30.61 -8.38
C LYS A 291 39.07 30.41 -7.95
N VAL A 292 39.65 29.23 -8.18
CA VAL A 292 41.06 28.96 -7.84
C VAL A 292 42.01 29.51 -8.93
N LYS A 293 41.58 29.51 -10.20
CA LYS A 293 42.38 30.11 -11.28
C LYS A 293 42.37 31.64 -11.21
N ASP A 294 41.24 32.23 -10.87
CA ASP A 294 41.12 33.69 -10.71
C ASP A 294 41.84 34.22 -9.45
N LEU A 295 42.25 33.36 -8.52
CA LEU A 295 43.06 33.71 -7.34
C LEU A 295 44.58 33.51 -7.56
N MET A 296 44.97 32.88 -8.66
CA MET A 296 46.35 32.57 -9.02
C MET A 296 46.84 33.39 -10.23
N THR A 297 46.04 34.36 -10.68
CA THR A 297 46.40 35.34 -11.71
C THR A 297 46.37 36.71 -11.07
#